data_AF-G7JB33-F1
#
_entry.id   AF-G7JB33-F1
#
_cell.length_a   1.000
_cell.length_b   1.000
_cell.length_c   1.000
_cell.angle_alpha   90.00
_cell.angle_beta   90.00
_cell.angle_gamma   90.00
#
_symmetry.space_group_name_H-M   'P 1'
#
loop_
_entity.id
_entity.type
_entity.pdbx_description
1 polymer ?
#
loop_
_entity_poly.entity_id
_entity_poly.type
_entity_poly.pdbx_seq_one_letter_code
_entity_poly.pdbx_strand_id
1 'polypeptide(L)'
;MAPISFEQLCLFHEMDREIFSCLVIHWAYNPSQSLLIMALWLWLENIGYVSIISKLVGLHPTIINDVAQEAVSCLMCLEQEECPIPDDGGLLRTTTVVERKISLQVFKQNRFTIIDGIKNVLNKTCSIIFNDILLQVLGKNCASRLLLPHPYRPIIVPGFPHPVFGEFNIPPTNFKVLDLTSFEIWTNTRLFDDVLDIDKTVFLTFSRGFPVTKGEVVYFFTNNFGVDSIKTIRMGNAKSSHQVMYAIMVLNYVETLDRILNGGRIAKYWVNGKQLWARKYERRE
;
A
#
# COMPACT_ATOMS: atom_id res chain seq x y z
N MET A 1 -31.99 -0.70 2.27
CA MET A 1 -31.43 0.59 2.75
C MET A 1 -31.21 1.46 1.52
N ALA A 2 -31.42 2.77 1.61
CA ALA A 2 -31.21 3.68 0.48
C ALA A 2 -29.69 3.80 0.19
N PRO A 3 -29.28 3.96 -1.08
CA PRO A 3 -27.87 4.19 -1.42
C PRO A 3 -27.40 5.51 -0.81
N ILE A 4 -26.22 5.50 -0.19
CA ILE A 4 -25.55 6.71 0.31
C ILE A 4 -25.23 7.59 -0.90
N SER A 5 -25.53 8.89 -0.82
CA SER A 5 -25.17 9.84 -1.88
C SER A 5 -23.69 10.25 -1.79
N PHE A 6 -23.12 10.72 -2.91
CA PHE A 6 -21.77 11.28 -2.91
C PHE A 6 -21.61 12.45 -1.92
N GLU A 7 -22.63 13.29 -1.78
CA GLU A 7 -22.65 14.40 -0.82
C GLU A 7 -22.56 13.89 0.63
N GLN A 8 -23.31 12.84 0.97
CA GLN A 8 -23.24 12.22 2.30
C GLN A 8 -21.88 11.58 2.56
N LEU A 9 -21.23 11.00 1.55
CA LEU A 9 -19.87 10.47 1.66
C LEU A 9 -18.86 11.60 1.92
N CYS A 10 -18.96 12.71 1.20
CA CYS A 10 -18.10 13.88 1.40
C CYS A 10 -18.29 14.51 2.78
N LEU A 11 -19.52 14.53 3.30
CA LEU A 11 -19.81 14.96 4.67
C LEU A 11 -19.23 14.01 5.72
N PHE A 12 -19.29 12.69 5.47
CA PHE A 12 -18.67 11.71 6.35
C PHE A 12 -17.14 11.89 6.43
N HIS A 13 -16.50 12.21 5.30
CA HIS A 13 -15.07 12.47 5.18
C HIS A 13 -14.71 13.96 5.30
N GLU A 14 -15.53 14.78 5.98
CA GLU A 14 -15.31 16.23 6.08
C GLU A 14 -13.93 16.57 6.67
N MET A 15 -13.57 15.92 7.79
CA MET A 15 -12.27 16.10 8.43
C MET A 15 -11.09 15.68 7.53
N ASP A 16 -11.24 14.56 6.80
CA ASP A 16 -10.22 14.08 5.87
C ASP A 16 -10.00 15.08 4.73
N ARG A 17 -11.10 15.64 4.22
CA ARG A 17 -11.11 16.63 3.14
C ARG A 17 -10.52 17.97 3.60
N GLU A 18 -10.76 18.36 4.84
CA GLU A 18 -10.14 19.55 5.45
C GLU A 18 -8.62 19.40 5.55
N ILE A 19 -8.12 18.28 6.09
CA ILE A 19 -6.68 18.02 6.19
C ILE A 19 -6.03 17.92 4.81
N PHE A 20 -6.65 17.22 3.86
CA PHE A 20 -6.12 17.14 2.50
C PHE A 20 -6.04 18.52 1.84
N SER A 21 -7.08 19.35 2.01
CA SER A 21 -7.07 20.73 1.52
C SER A 21 -5.97 21.56 2.19
N CYS A 22 -5.75 21.39 3.50
CA CYS A 22 -4.66 22.04 4.23
C CYS A 22 -3.29 21.66 3.66
N LEU A 23 -3.04 20.37 3.42
CA LEU A 23 -1.76 19.89 2.85
C LEU A 23 -1.48 20.51 1.47
N VAL A 24 -2.48 20.51 0.59
CA VAL A 24 -2.29 20.93 -0.81
C VAL A 24 -2.33 22.44 -0.97
N ILE A 25 -3.19 23.14 -0.23
CA ILE A 25 -3.45 24.58 -0.41
C ILE A 25 -2.60 25.43 0.55
N HIS A 26 -2.51 25.05 1.83
CA HIS A 26 -1.81 25.85 2.85
C HIS A 26 -0.31 25.54 2.87
N TRP A 27 0.04 24.25 2.90
CA TRP A 27 1.45 23.80 2.95
C TRP A 27 2.07 23.56 1.58
N ALA A 28 1.31 23.71 0.50
CA ALA A 28 1.76 23.57 -0.89
C ALA A 28 2.47 22.25 -1.20
N TYR A 29 2.08 21.16 -0.52
CA TYR A 29 2.54 19.83 -0.88
C TYR A 29 2.06 19.45 -2.28
N ASN A 30 2.88 18.66 -2.99
CA ASN A 30 2.48 18.10 -4.27
C ASN A 30 1.23 17.22 -4.10
N PRO A 31 0.21 17.32 -4.97
CA PRO A 31 -1.04 16.56 -4.82
C PRO A 31 -0.84 15.04 -4.72
N SER A 32 0.13 14.48 -5.45
CA SER A 32 0.48 13.05 -5.34
C SER A 32 1.04 12.68 -3.98
N GLN A 33 1.92 13.51 -3.42
CA GLN A 33 2.48 13.29 -2.09
C GLN A 33 1.41 13.45 -1.01
N SER A 34 0.54 14.46 -1.10
CA SER A 34 -0.59 14.64 -0.20
C SER A 34 -1.55 13.46 -0.24
N LEU A 35 -1.80 12.88 -1.43
CA LEU A 35 -2.61 11.68 -1.57
C LEU A 35 -2.00 10.47 -0.86
N LEU A 36 -0.69 10.28 -0.96
CA LEU A 36 0.01 9.19 -0.28
C LEU A 36 0.04 9.38 1.24
N ILE A 37 0.21 10.61 1.72
CA ILE A 37 0.14 10.95 3.16
C ILE A 37 -1.26 10.64 3.70
N MET A 38 -2.31 11.10 3.02
CA MET A 38 -3.69 10.82 3.44
C MET A 38 -4.00 9.32 3.38
N ALA A 39 -3.58 8.63 2.33
CA ALA A 39 -3.78 7.18 2.22
C ALA A 39 -3.07 6.41 3.34
N LEU A 40 -1.88 6.86 3.76
CA LEU A 40 -1.18 6.30 4.91
C LEU A 40 -1.96 6.51 6.22
N TRP A 41 -2.41 7.74 6.50
CA TRP A 41 -3.14 8.01 7.75
C TRP A 41 -4.47 7.27 7.83
N LEU A 42 -5.25 7.25 6.74
CA LEU A 42 -6.49 6.49 6.67
C LEU A 42 -6.24 4.97 6.79
N TRP A 43 -5.15 4.46 6.20
CA TRP A 43 -4.76 3.06 6.40
C TRP A 43 -4.38 2.76 7.85
N LEU A 44 -3.65 3.65 8.51
CA LEU A 44 -3.31 3.52 9.93
C LEU A 44 -4.57 3.46 10.81
N GLU A 45 -5.56 4.31 10.54
CA GLU A 45 -6.86 4.26 11.24
C GLU A 45 -7.56 2.91 11.06
N ASN A 46 -7.55 2.36 9.84
CA ASN A 46 -8.15 1.06 9.53
C ASN A 46 -7.50 -0.12 10.27
N ILE A 47 -6.21 -0.05 10.61
CA ILE A 47 -5.51 -1.09 11.38
C ILE A 47 -5.56 -0.84 12.90
N GLY A 48 -6.28 0.19 13.35
CA GLY A 48 -6.52 0.46 14.76
C GLY A 48 -5.63 1.52 15.40
N TYR A 49 -4.96 2.36 14.60
CA TYR A 49 -4.42 3.64 15.09
C TYR A 49 -5.52 4.70 14.97
N VAL A 50 -6.50 4.64 15.88
CA VAL A 50 -7.77 5.34 15.74
C VAL A 50 -7.61 6.87 15.82
N SER A 51 -8.40 7.59 15.02
CA SER A 51 -8.63 9.04 15.16
C SER A 51 -7.40 9.91 14.89
N ILE A 52 -6.50 9.51 13.99
CA ILE A 52 -5.38 10.35 13.56
C ILE A 52 -5.91 11.66 12.98
N ILE A 53 -6.81 11.58 12.00
CA ILE A 53 -7.30 12.75 11.28
C ILE A 53 -8.10 13.66 12.20
N SER A 54 -9.03 13.10 12.97
CA SER A 54 -9.83 13.89 13.90
C SER A 54 -8.99 14.58 14.98
N LYS A 55 -7.88 13.96 15.41
CA LYS A 55 -6.94 14.59 16.33
C LYS A 55 -6.12 15.69 15.65
N LEU A 56 -5.79 15.55 14.36
CA LEU A 56 -5.03 16.56 13.62
C LEU A 56 -5.83 17.84 13.34
N VAL A 57 -7.14 17.75 13.06
CA VAL A 57 -7.99 18.92 12.76
C VAL A 57 -7.99 19.96 13.88
N GLY A 58 -7.90 19.52 15.14
CA GLY A 58 -7.86 20.42 16.30
C GLY A 58 -6.48 21.02 16.63
N LEU A 59 -5.43 20.68 15.88
CA LEU A 59 -4.06 21.07 16.18
C LEU A 59 -3.59 22.26 15.36
N HIS A 60 -2.55 22.93 15.88
CA HIS A 60 -1.92 24.05 15.18
C HIS A 60 -1.32 23.58 13.83
N PRO A 61 -1.39 24.36 12.74
CA PRO A 61 -0.92 23.96 11.42
C PRO A 61 0.52 23.44 11.39
N THR A 62 1.40 23.97 12.25
CA THR A 62 2.79 23.51 12.36
C THR A 62 2.90 22.05 12.79
N ILE A 63 2.02 21.59 13.69
CA ILE A 63 2.00 20.19 14.14
C ILE A 63 1.52 19.29 12.99
N ILE A 64 0.54 19.74 12.21
CA ILE A 64 0.07 19.03 11.02
C ILE A 64 1.23 18.84 10.03
N ASN A 65 2.03 19.89 9.79
CA ASN A 65 3.21 19.80 8.95
C ASN A 65 4.28 18.86 9.51
N ASP A 66 4.57 18.92 10.82
CA ASP A 66 5.55 18.01 11.44
C ASP A 66 5.12 16.54 11.28
N VAL A 67 3.84 16.23 11.51
CA VAL A 67 3.28 14.87 11.32
C VAL A 67 3.28 14.48 9.84
N ALA A 68 3.04 15.43 8.93
CA ALA A 68 3.16 15.20 7.49
C ALA A 68 4.60 14.88 7.07
N GLN A 69 5.60 15.54 7.65
CA GLN A 69 7.03 15.25 7.39
C GLN A 69 7.44 13.86 7.92
N GLU A 70 6.92 13.46 9.08
CA GLU A 70 7.09 12.09 9.59
C GLU A 70 6.41 11.06 8.67
N ALA A 71 5.21 11.36 8.15
CA ALA A 71 4.54 10.53 7.16
C ALA A 71 5.35 10.40 5.85
N VAL A 72 5.98 11.47 5.39
CA VAL A 72 6.90 11.41 4.24
C VAL A 72 8.10 10.51 4.54
N SER A 73 8.67 10.59 5.75
CA SER A 73 9.76 9.69 6.17
C SER A 73 9.32 8.22 6.17
N CYS A 74 8.08 7.94 6.59
CA CYS A 74 7.49 6.59 6.48
C CYS A 74 7.41 6.11 5.03
N LEU A 75 6.89 6.95 4.12
CA LEU A 75 6.75 6.61 2.70
C LEU A 75 8.13 6.36 2.06
N MET A 76 9.12 7.20 2.37
CA MET A 76 10.51 7.00 1.92
C MET A 76 11.12 5.69 2.44
N CYS A 77 10.82 5.31 3.68
CA CYS A 77 11.22 4.03 4.27
C CYS A 77 10.65 2.83 3.50
N LEU A 78 9.42 2.97 2.96
CA LEU A 78 8.77 2.00 2.09
C LEU A 78 9.28 2.01 0.65
N GLU A 79 10.16 2.94 0.28
CA GLU A 79 10.79 2.99 -1.03
C GLU A 79 12.22 2.42 -0.97
N GLN A 80 12.97 2.80 0.04
CA GLN A 80 14.39 2.48 0.17
C GLN A 80 14.64 1.08 0.76
N GLU A 81 15.78 0.48 0.42
CA GLU A 81 16.24 -0.79 0.99
C GLU A 81 16.88 -0.58 2.37
N GLU A 82 17.66 0.49 2.50
CA GLU A 82 18.22 0.96 3.74
C GLU A 82 17.44 2.19 4.20
N CYS A 83 16.53 1.97 5.14
CA CYS A 83 15.87 3.03 5.87
C CYS A 83 16.68 3.31 7.14
N PRO A 84 17.37 4.46 7.25
CA PRO A 84 18.05 4.84 8.48
C PRO A 84 16.99 5.09 9.55
N ILE A 85 17.04 4.32 10.63
CA ILE A 85 16.10 4.44 11.74
C ILE A 85 16.80 5.21 12.85
N PRO A 86 16.32 6.42 13.20
CA PRO A 86 16.85 7.16 14.34
C PRO A 86 16.63 6.41 15.65
N ASP A 87 17.43 6.71 16.68
CA ASP A 87 17.36 6.04 17.98
C ASP A 87 15.98 6.21 18.67
N ASP A 88 15.27 7.30 18.38
CA ASP A 88 13.91 7.57 18.88
C ASP A 88 12.82 6.92 18.02
N GLY A 89 13.19 6.20 16.96
CA GLY A 89 12.28 5.53 16.02
C GLY A 89 11.74 6.44 14.91
N GLY A 90 12.05 7.75 14.92
CA GLY A 90 11.76 8.71 13.85
C GLY A 90 10.33 9.20 13.70
N LEU A 91 9.40 8.81 14.60
CA LEU A 91 7.96 9.12 14.52
C LEU A 91 7.40 9.67 15.84
N LEU A 92 8.12 10.61 16.46
CA LEU A 92 7.79 11.13 17.79
C LEU A 92 6.45 11.88 17.80
N ARG A 93 6.18 12.72 16.79
CA ARG A 93 4.94 13.52 16.70
C ARG A 93 3.75 12.63 16.41
N THR A 94 3.89 11.71 15.47
CA THR A 94 2.87 10.72 15.14
C THR A 94 2.55 9.85 16.35
N THR A 95 3.57 9.35 17.07
CA THR A 95 3.37 8.59 18.31
C THR A 95 2.62 9.40 19.37
N THR A 96 2.90 10.69 19.48
CA THR A 96 2.22 11.60 20.42
C THR A 96 0.76 11.82 20.05
N VAL A 97 0.47 12.10 18.77
CA VAL A 97 -0.90 12.31 18.28
C VAL A 97 -1.72 11.03 18.43
N VAL A 98 -1.17 9.89 18.02
CA VAL A 98 -1.87 8.62 18.01
C VAL A 98 -1.92 7.95 19.39
N GLU A 99 -1.14 8.46 20.36
CA GLU A 99 -1.01 7.93 21.73
C GLU A 99 -0.64 6.45 21.77
N ARG A 100 0.05 5.99 20.71
CA ARG A 100 0.47 4.60 20.54
C ARG A 100 1.84 4.59 19.88
N LYS A 101 2.73 3.76 20.42
CA LYS A 101 4.09 3.64 19.88
C LYS A 101 4.05 3.15 18.43
N ILE A 102 4.62 3.95 17.55
CA ILE A 102 4.88 3.61 16.15
C ILE A 102 6.31 4.08 15.81
N SER A 103 7.01 3.33 14.94
CA SER A 103 8.37 3.67 14.53
C SER A 103 8.61 3.24 13.09
N LEU A 104 9.64 3.80 12.46
CA LEU A 104 10.07 3.42 11.11
C LEU A 104 10.45 1.94 11.00
N GLN A 105 10.80 1.28 12.11
CA GLN A 105 11.06 -0.15 12.13
C GLN A 105 9.83 -0.98 11.72
N VAL A 106 8.61 -0.53 12.09
CA VAL A 106 7.37 -1.19 11.67
C VAL A 106 7.20 -1.09 10.16
N PHE A 107 7.53 0.07 9.58
CA PHE A 107 7.49 0.29 8.13
C PHE A 107 8.48 -0.58 7.38
N LYS A 108 9.68 -0.76 7.94
CA LYS A 108 10.67 -1.66 7.39
C LYS A 108 10.22 -3.12 7.45
N GLN A 109 9.70 -3.58 8.59
CA GLN A 109 9.33 -4.98 8.80
C GLN A 109 8.09 -5.40 8.01
N ASN A 110 7.09 -4.52 7.92
CA ASN A 110 5.79 -4.80 7.30
C ASN A 110 5.63 -4.08 5.95
N ARG A 111 6.75 -3.86 5.26
CA ARG A 111 6.83 -3.04 4.06
C ARG A 111 5.78 -3.39 3.02
N PHE A 112 5.63 -4.67 2.69
CA PHE A 112 4.74 -5.10 1.61
C PHE A 112 3.27 -4.96 2.00
N THR A 113 2.92 -5.31 3.24
CA THR A 113 1.58 -5.13 3.81
C THR A 113 1.17 -3.66 3.81
N ILE A 114 2.09 -2.76 4.20
CA ILE A 114 1.81 -1.33 4.25
C ILE A 114 1.65 -0.75 2.83
N ILE A 115 2.54 -1.10 1.90
CA ILE A 115 2.45 -0.65 0.51
C ILE A 115 1.10 -1.05 -0.10
N ASP A 116 0.70 -2.30 0.09
CA ASP A 116 -0.56 -2.82 -0.41
C ASP A 116 -1.78 -2.15 0.23
N GLY A 117 -1.74 -1.96 1.54
CA GLY A 117 -2.75 -1.22 2.29
C GLY A 117 -2.93 0.24 1.81
N ILE A 118 -1.81 0.95 1.59
CA ILE A 118 -1.82 2.31 1.04
C ILE A 118 -2.42 2.30 -0.38
N LYS A 119 -2.01 1.37 -1.26
CA LYS A 119 -2.55 1.25 -2.62
C LYS A 119 -4.06 1.05 -2.62
N ASN A 120 -4.56 0.21 -1.70
CA ASN A 120 -5.98 -0.07 -1.54
C ASN A 120 -6.76 1.17 -1.12
N VAL A 121 -6.34 1.85 -0.05
CA VAL A 121 -6.98 3.08 0.43
C VAL A 121 -6.90 4.21 -0.61
N LEU A 122 -5.74 4.36 -1.26
CA LEU A 122 -5.52 5.34 -2.30
C LEU A 122 -6.54 5.18 -3.43
N ASN A 123 -6.71 3.96 -3.96
CA ASN A 123 -7.58 3.74 -5.12
C ASN A 123 -9.07 3.58 -4.77
N LYS A 124 -9.42 3.07 -3.58
CA LYS A 124 -10.82 2.85 -3.19
C LYS A 124 -11.45 4.03 -2.47
N THR A 125 -10.66 4.80 -1.72
CA THR A 125 -11.17 5.90 -0.89
C THR A 125 -10.71 7.25 -1.43
N CYS A 126 -9.39 7.50 -1.47
CA CYS A 126 -8.84 8.80 -1.83
C CYS A 126 -9.22 9.25 -3.26
N SER A 127 -9.30 8.31 -4.21
CA SER A 127 -9.73 8.58 -5.60
C SER A 127 -11.15 9.14 -5.70
N ILE A 128 -12.00 8.84 -4.72
CA ILE A 128 -13.40 9.27 -4.66
C ILE A 128 -13.50 10.56 -3.86
N ILE A 129 -13.02 10.55 -2.61
CA ILE A 129 -13.30 11.62 -1.63
C ILE A 129 -12.52 12.91 -1.88
N PHE A 130 -11.44 12.86 -2.66
CA PHE A 130 -10.61 14.03 -2.98
C PHE A 130 -10.70 14.47 -4.45
N ASN A 131 -11.56 13.82 -5.24
CA ASN A 131 -11.65 14.06 -6.68
C ASN A 131 -11.91 15.54 -7.02
N ASP A 132 -12.89 16.15 -6.36
CA ASP A 132 -13.27 17.54 -6.58
C ASP A 132 -12.18 18.53 -6.13
N ILE A 133 -11.49 18.24 -5.01
CA ILE A 133 -10.35 19.05 -4.55
C ILE A 133 -9.19 18.96 -5.53
N LEU A 134 -8.87 17.76 -6.02
CA LEU A 134 -7.85 17.54 -7.05
C LEU A 134 -8.20 18.28 -8.35
N LEU A 135 -9.47 18.24 -8.77
CA LEU A 135 -9.96 19.00 -9.92
C LEU A 135 -9.77 20.51 -9.73
N GLN A 136 -10.05 21.04 -8.55
CA GLN A 136 -9.86 22.47 -8.26
C GLN A 136 -8.39 22.87 -8.27
N VAL A 137 -7.51 22.06 -7.69
CA VAL A 137 -6.08 22.37 -7.58
C VAL A 137 -5.38 22.20 -8.93
N LEU A 138 -5.65 21.10 -9.64
CA LEU A 138 -4.99 20.79 -10.93
C LEU A 138 -5.63 21.57 -12.10
N GLY A 139 -6.94 21.83 -12.02
CA GLY A 139 -7.70 22.55 -13.04
C GLY A 139 -7.32 24.03 -13.15
N LYS A 140 -6.89 24.67 -12.06
CA LYS A 140 -6.40 26.06 -12.07
C LYS A 140 -5.15 26.26 -12.95
N ASN A 141 -4.36 25.21 -13.19
CA ASN A 141 -3.18 25.27 -14.07
C ASN A 141 -3.48 24.95 -15.55
N CYS A 142 -4.73 24.64 -15.90
CA CYS A 142 -5.12 24.22 -17.25
C CYS A 142 -6.00 25.24 -17.98
N ALA A 143 -5.58 26.51 -18.05
CA ALA A 143 -6.22 27.50 -18.94
C ALA A 143 -6.01 27.21 -20.44
N SER A 144 -5.15 26.25 -20.82
CA SER A 144 -4.69 26.04 -22.20
C SER A 144 -5.19 24.78 -22.92
N ARG A 145 -6.15 24.01 -22.37
CA ARG A 145 -6.69 22.80 -23.05
C ARG A 145 -8.22 22.83 -23.20
N LEU A 146 -8.71 23.79 -23.98
CA LEU A 146 -10.14 24.09 -24.22
C LEU A 146 -10.84 23.20 -25.29
N LEU A 147 -10.57 21.89 -25.39
CA LEU A 147 -11.14 21.10 -26.51
C LEU A 147 -11.95 19.84 -26.16
N LEU A 148 -12.22 19.52 -24.88
CA LEU A 148 -13.07 18.37 -24.54
C LEU A 148 -14.13 18.69 -23.47
N PRO A 149 -15.39 18.21 -23.61
CA PRO A 149 -16.43 18.36 -22.61
C PRO A 149 -16.07 17.69 -21.28
N HIS A 150 -16.49 18.34 -20.19
CA HIS A 150 -16.03 18.15 -18.81
C HIS A 150 -16.16 16.74 -18.18
N PRO A 151 -17.15 15.87 -18.51
CA PRO A 151 -17.36 14.64 -17.75
C PRO A 151 -16.45 13.45 -18.12
N TYR A 152 -15.51 13.61 -19.07
CA TYR A 152 -14.68 12.51 -19.59
C TYR A 152 -13.16 12.79 -19.56
N ARG A 153 -12.69 13.82 -18.87
CA ARG A 153 -11.25 14.08 -18.80
C ARG A 153 -10.61 13.20 -17.72
N PRO A 154 -9.71 12.27 -18.08
CA PRO A 154 -8.91 11.59 -17.06
C PRO A 154 -8.03 12.63 -16.37
N ILE A 155 -8.16 12.72 -15.05
CA ILE A 155 -7.32 13.60 -14.24
C ILE A 155 -5.96 12.96 -14.13
N ILE A 156 -4.95 13.65 -14.68
CA ILE A 156 -3.56 13.22 -14.55
C ILE A 156 -3.00 13.93 -13.32
N VAL A 157 -2.69 13.16 -12.27
CA VAL A 157 -2.02 13.67 -11.08
C VAL A 157 -0.50 13.52 -11.29
N PRO A 158 0.27 14.62 -11.37
CA PRO A 158 1.72 14.54 -11.52
C PRO A 158 2.36 13.74 -10.39
N GLY A 159 3.21 12.77 -10.73
CA GLY A 159 3.82 11.84 -9.78
C GLY A 159 3.25 10.42 -9.82
N PHE A 160 2.18 10.19 -10.59
CA PHE A 160 1.69 8.85 -10.92
C PHE A 160 1.96 8.49 -12.40
N PRO A 161 2.21 7.20 -12.74
CA PRO A 161 2.32 6.06 -11.82
C PRO A 161 3.54 6.17 -10.91
N HIS A 162 3.34 5.89 -9.62
CA HIS A 162 4.40 5.94 -8.63
C HIS A 162 5.23 4.64 -8.68
N PRO A 163 6.57 4.67 -8.58
CA PRO A 163 7.40 3.46 -8.67
C PRO A 163 7.02 2.35 -7.69
N VAL A 164 6.53 2.73 -6.49
CA VAL A 164 6.13 1.79 -5.43
C VAL A 164 4.62 1.61 -5.29
N PHE A 165 3.84 2.68 -5.48
CA PHE A 165 2.40 2.68 -5.23
C PHE A 165 1.58 2.48 -6.51
N GLY A 166 2.24 2.40 -7.67
CA GLY A 166 1.60 2.09 -8.95
C GLY A 166 0.71 3.22 -9.46
N GLU A 167 -0.30 2.85 -10.22
CA GLU A 167 -1.25 3.79 -10.81
C GLU A 167 -2.23 4.36 -9.79
N PHE A 168 -2.68 5.58 -10.05
CA PHE A 168 -3.78 6.22 -9.34
C PHE A 168 -4.85 6.58 -10.36
N ASN A 169 -5.96 5.85 -10.33
CA ASN A 169 -7.04 6.01 -11.29
C ASN A 169 -8.25 6.65 -10.60
N ILE A 170 -8.65 7.82 -11.08
CA ILE A 170 -9.86 8.49 -10.60
C ILE A 170 -11.06 7.99 -11.43
N PRO A 171 -12.10 7.45 -10.78
CA PRO A 171 -13.28 7.00 -11.50
C PRO A 171 -13.99 8.19 -12.21
N PRO A 172 -14.54 8.00 -13.42
CA PRO A 172 -15.28 9.04 -14.11
C PRO A 172 -16.44 9.59 -13.27
N THR A 173 -16.63 10.91 -13.26
CA THR A 173 -17.66 11.63 -12.47
C THR A 173 -19.11 11.20 -12.78
N ASN A 174 -19.33 10.53 -13.92
CA ASN A 174 -20.63 9.98 -14.35
C ASN A 174 -20.81 8.48 -14.04
N PHE A 175 -19.93 7.87 -13.22
CA PHE A 175 -20.18 6.51 -12.75
C PHE A 175 -21.49 6.51 -11.97
N LYS A 176 -22.51 5.85 -12.54
CA LYS A 176 -23.77 5.53 -11.87
C LYS A 176 -23.43 5.13 -10.45
N VAL A 177 -23.95 5.92 -9.50
CA VAL A 177 -24.06 5.65 -8.06
C VAL A 177 -23.45 4.29 -7.77
N LEU A 178 -22.16 4.27 -7.40
CA LEU A 178 -21.55 3.08 -6.80
C LEU A 178 -22.60 2.54 -5.84
N ASP A 179 -22.94 1.25 -5.92
CA ASP A 179 -23.85 0.68 -4.94
C ASP A 179 -23.13 0.66 -3.60
N LEU A 180 -23.14 1.81 -2.94
CA LEU A 180 -22.54 2.08 -1.64
C LEU A 180 -23.31 1.32 -0.55
N THR A 181 -24.33 0.53 -0.89
CA THR A 181 -24.93 -0.47 0.00
C THR A 181 -24.23 -1.83 -0.08
N SER A 182 -23.32 -2.02 -1.04
CA SER A 182 -22.51 -3.23 -1.10
C SER A 182 -21.63 -3.30 0.14
N PHE A 183 -21.91 -4.33 0.94
CA PHE A 183 -21.14 -4.68 2.12
C PHE A 183 -19.65 -4.76 1.75
N GLU A 184 -19.27 -5.18 0.55
CA GLU A 184 -17.89 -5.26 0.03
C GLU A 184 -17.12 -3.92 -0.04
N ILE A 185 -17.80 -2.76 -0.13
CA ILE A 185 -17.15 -1.43 -0.09
C ILE A 185 -16.80 -1.03 1.36
N TRP A 186 -17.65 -1.41 2.33
CA TRP A 186 -17.59 -0.98 3.74
C TRP A 186 -17.03 -2.04 4.68
N THR A 187 -17.20 -3.30 4.32
CA THR A 187 -16.58 -4.43 4.96
C THR A 187 -15.37 -4.79 4.16
N ASN A 188 -14.25 -4.55 4.81
CA ASN A 188 -13.09 -5.42 4.76
C ASN A 188 -13.52 -6.91 4.68
N THR A 189 -13.91 -7.41 3.51
CA THR A 189 -13.35 -8.68 3.00
C THR A 189 -11.87 -8.51 3.27
N ARG A 190 -11.37 -9.25 4.27
CA ARG A 190 -10.09 -9.03 5.00
C ARG A 190 -9.14 -8.16 4.20
N LEU A 191 -8.58 -7.10 4.79
CA LEU A 191 -7.71 -6.02 4.22
C LEU A 191 -6.69 -6.40 3.11
N PHE A 192 -6.57 -7.68 2.75
CA PHE A 192 -5.71 -8.34 1.78
C PHE A 192 -6.43 -9.25 0.75
N ASP A 193 -7.78 -9.24 0.63
CA ASP A 193 -8.50 -10.15 -0.27
C ASP A 193 -8.44 -9.71 -1.74
N ASP A 194 -8.41 -8.39 -2.00
CA ASP A 194 -8.27 -7.82 -3.35
C ASP A 194 -6.81 -7.65 -3.79
N VAL A 195 -5.87 -8.30 -3.09
CA VAL A 195 -4.45 -8.23 -3.44
C VAL A 195 -4.20 -9.10 -4.65
N LEU A 196 -3.71 -8.45 -5.71
CA LEU A 196 -3.24 -9.15 -6.90
C LEU A 196 -2.23 -10.22 -6.49
N ASP A 197 -2.38 -11.43 -7.04
CA ASP A 197 -1.48 -12.54 -6.71
C ASP A 197 0.00 -12.17 -6.87
N ILE A 198 0.32 -11.25 -7.79
CA ILE A 198 1.67 -10.74 -8.01
C ILE A 198 2.27 -10.04 -6.78
N ASP A 199 1.46 -9.30 -6.01
CA ASP A 199 1.91 -8.55 -4.84
C ASP A 199 2.26 -9.45 -3.65
N LYS A 200 1.74 -10.68 -3.65
CA LYS A 200 2.00 -11.75 -2.67
C LYS A 200 2.77 -12.94 -3.25
N THR A 201 3.43 -12.76 -4.39
CA THR A 201 4.24 -13.82 -5.02
C THR A 201 5.71 -13.73 -4.58
N VAL A 202 6.25 -14.87 -4.17
CA VAL A 202 7.66 -15.08 -3.84
C VAL A 202 8.34 -15.83 -4.98
N PHE A 203 9.50 -15.34 -5.40
CA PHE A 203 10.43 -16.06 -6.26
C PHE A 203 11.47 -16.78 -5.40
N LEU A 204 11.52 -18.10 -5.53
CA LEU A 204 12.46 -18.97 -4.82
C LEU A 204 13.54 -19.45 -5.78
N THR A 205 14.80 -19.41 -5.37
CA THR A 205 15.92 -20.01 -6.12
C THR A 205 16.64 -21.05 -5.29
N PHE A 206 17.14 -22.09 -5.97
CA PHE A 206 17.78 -23.25 -5.35
C PHE A 206 19.23 -23.39 -5.82
N SER A 207 20.11 -23.86 -4.94
CA SER A 207 21.50 -24.11 -5.28
C SER A 207 21.65 -25.28 -6.27
N ARG A 208 22.56 -25.11 -7.23
CA ARG A 208 22.90 -26.15 -8.20
C ARG A 208 23.55 -27.35 -7.49
N GLY A 209 23.21 -28.57 -7.89
CA GLY A 209 23.69 -29.80 -7.28
C GLY A 209 22.85 -30.30 -6.09
N PHE A 210 21.87 -29.51 -5.63
CA PHE A 210 21.00 -29.84 -4.49
C PHE A 210 19.53 -29.80 -4.89
N PRO A 211 18.97 -30.88 -5.48
CA PRO A 211 17.58 -30.90 -5.95
C PRO A 211 16.60 -30.64 -4.81
N VAL A 212 15.76 -29.61 -4.94
CA VAL A 212 14.69 -29.28 -3.99
C VAL A 212 13.35 -29.67 -4.61
N THR A 213 12.57 -30.47 -3.89
CA THR A 213 11.25 -30.92 -4.33
C THR A 213 10.14 -29.96 -3.91
N LYS A 214 8.98 -30.02 -4.59
CA LYS A 214 7.79 -29.23 -4.20
C LYS A 214 7.36 -29.52 -2.76
N GLY A 215 7.40 -30.80 -2.34
CA GLY A 215 7.00 -31.21 -0.98
C GLY A 215 7.88 -30.60 0.10
N GLU A 216 9.21 -30.54 -0.11
CA GLU A 216 10.14 -29.90 0.81
C GLU A 216 9.86 -28.41 1.00
N VAL A 217 9.58 -27.69 -0.10
CA VAL A 217 9.23 -26.27 -0.05
C VAL A 217 7.91 -26.07 0.69
N VAL A 218 6.87 -26.82 0.33
CA VAL A 218 5.55 -26.72 0.96
C VAL A 218 5.65 -26.99 2.46
N TYR A 219 6.32 -28.08 2.85
CA TYR A 219 6.51 -28.42 4.26
C TYR A 219 7.25 -27.32 5.02
N PHE A 220 8.36 -26.82 4.46
CA PHE A 220 9.14 -25.77 5.11
C PHE A 220 8.32 -24.49 5.36
N PHE A 221 7.63 -23.98 4.34
CA PHE A 221 6.90 -22.72 4.46
C PHE A 221 5.63 -22.87 5.30
N THR A 222 4.92 -24.00 5.20
CA THR A 222 3.73 -24.24 6.04
C THR A 222 4.08 -24.45 7.51
N ASN A 223 5.18 -25.14 7.81
CA ASN A 223 5.64 -25.35 9.18
C ASN A 223 6.13 -24.06 9.86
N ASN A 224 6.79 -23.17 9.10
CA ASN A 224 7.40 -21.96 9.67
C ASN A 224 6.50 -20.72 9.62
N PHE A 225 5.57 -20.63 8.65
CA PHE A 225 4.75 -19.43 8.43
C PHE A 225 3.24 -19.66 8.53
N GLY A 226 2.82 -20.90 8.79
CA GLY A 226 1.43 -21.31 9.00
C GLY A 226 0.90 -22.23 7.91
N VAL A 227 0.00 -23.14 8.26
CA VAL A 227 -0.55 -24.17 7.37
C VAL A 227 -1.21 -23.56 6.12
N ASP A 228 -1.90 -22.44 6.29
CA ASP A 228 -2.60 -21.73 5.22
C ASP A 228 -1.74 -20.62 4.58
N SER A 229 -0.42 -20.69 4.66
CA SER A 229 0.47 -19.66 4.10
C SER A 229 0.51 -19.64 2.57
N ILE A 230 0.44 -20.82 1.94
CA ILE A 230 0.64 -21.00 0.50
C ILE A 230 -0.70 -21.11 -0.21
N LYS A 231 -0.95 -20.22 -1.18
CA LYS A 231 -2.08 -20.31 -2.12
C LYS A 231 -1.78 -21.30 -3.24
N THR A 232 -0.67 -21.07 -3.94
CA THR A 232 -0.21 -21.97 -5.02
C THR A 232 1.31 -21.99 -5.11
N ILE A 233 1.87 -23.07 -5.65
CA ILE A 233 3.29 -23.16 -5.96
C ILE A 233 3.52 -23.85 -7.30
N ARG A 234 4.33 -23.20 -8.14
CA ARG A 234 4.78 -23.68 -9.44
C ARG A 234 6.29 -23.85 -9.42
N MET A 235 6.74 -25.10 -9.59
CA MET A 235 8.16 -25.39 -9.76
C MET A 235 8.58 -24.99 -11.18
N GLY A 236 9.79 -24.44 -11.33
CA GLY A 236 10.34 -24.09 -12.63
C GLY A 236 10.45 -25.29 -13.57
N ASN A 237 10.25 -25.07 -14.88
CA ASN A 237 10.29 -26.14 -15.86
C ASN A 237 11.70 -26.73 -15.97
N ALA A 238 11.83 -27.99 -15.58
CA ALA A 238 12.94 -28.84 -15.96
C ALA A 238 12.77 -29.26 -17.43
N LYS A 239 13.15 -28.40 -18.38
CA LYS A 239 13.24 -28.85 -19.78
C LYS A 239 14.35 -29.91 -19.85
N SER A 240 13.94 -31.18 -19.97
CA SER A 240 14.76 -32.39 -20.18
C SER A 240 16.03 -32.49 -19.31
N SER A 241 16.00 -33.38 -18.31
CA SER A 241 17.13 -33.83 -17.47
C SER A 241 17.84 -32.81 -16.56
N HIS A 242 17.38 -31.57 -16.46
CA HIS A 242 18.01 -30.56 -15.61
C HIS A 242 17.28 -30.40 -14.27
N GLN A 243 18.05 -30.23 -13.19
CA GLN A 243 17.55 -29.90 -11.85
C GLN A 243 16.65 -28.66 -11.90
N VAL A 244 15.54 -28.66 -11.15
CA VAL A 244 14.73 -27.46 -10.93
C VAL A 244 15.55 -26.45 -10.12
N MET A 245 15.70 -25.23 -10.66
CA MET A 245 16.53 -24.17 -10.08
C MET A 245 15.73 -23.05 -9.42
N TYR A 246 14.41 -23.03 -9.61
CA TYR A 246 13.55 -22.01 -9.03
C TYR A 246 12.11 -22.51 -8.82
N ALA A 247 11.35 -21.79 -8.01
CA ALA A 247 9.91 -21.93 -7.89
C ALA A 247 9.25 -20.54 -7.75
N ILE A 248 8.00 -20.47 -8.19
CA ILE A 248 7.13 -19.30 -8.01
C ILE A 248 6.05 -19.72 -7.02
N MET A 249 6.00 -19.06 -5.88
CA MET A 249 5.09 -19.38 -4.78
C MET A 249 4.18 -18.19 -4.52
N VAL A 250 2.87 -18.37 -4.69
CA VAL A 250 1.86 -17.37 -4.35
C VAL A 250 1.37 -17.63 -2.94
N LEU A 251 1.41 -16.62 -2.08
CA LEU A 251 0.95 -16.71 -0.69
C LEU A 251 -0.55 -16.40 -0.60
N ASN A 252 -1.20 -16.84 0.48
CA ASN A 252 -2.58 -16.43 0.75
C ASN A 252 -2.63 -14.98 1.26
N TYR A 253 -1.66 -14.58 2.09
CA TYR A 253 -1.63 -13.29 2.79
C TYR A 253 -0.31 -12.53 2.53
N VAL A 254 -0.38 -11.22 2.27
CA VAL A 254 0.79 -10.35 2.08
C VAL A 254 1.65 -10.29 3.35
N GLU A 255 1.06 -10.33 4.53
CA GLU A 255 1.78 -10.38 5.81
C GLU A 255 2.76 -11.57 5.89
N THR A 256 2.46 -12.65 5.17
CA THR A 256 3.38 -13.80 5.07
C THR A 256 4.63 -13.45 4.29
N LEU A 257 4.53 -12.60 3.27
CA LEU A 257 5.67 -12.09 2.50
C LEU A 257 6.60 -11.26 3.39
N ASP A 258 6.03 -10.38 4.21
CA ASP A 258 6.79 -9.58 5.18
C ASP A 258 7.52 -10.46 6.20
N ARG A 259 6.86 -11.49 6.74
CA ARG A 259 7.49 -12.46 7.65
C ARG A 259 8.60 -13.26 6.99
N ILE A 260 8.43 -13.63 5.72
CA ILE A 260 9.46 -14.34 4.94
C ILE A 260 10.67 -13.42 4.74
N LEU A 261 10.46 -12.20 4.27
CA LEU A 261 11.56 -11.32 3.90
C LEU A 261 12.16 -10.54 5.09
N ASN A 262 11.44 -10.47 6.22
CA ASN A 262 11.85 -9.86 7.48
C ASN A 262 12.47 -8.46 7.30
N GLY A 263 11.82 -7.63 6.48
CA GLY A 263 12.26 -6.28 6.13
C GLY A 263 13.45 -6.18 5.17
N GLY A 264 13.94 -7.30 4.62
CA GLY A 264 14.91 -7.33 3.53
C GLY A 264 14.27 -7.55 2.15
N ARG A 265 15.08 -7.52 1.09
CA ARG A 265 14.64 -7.93 -0.27
C ARG A 265 14.87 -9.40 -0.56
N ILE A 266 15.85 -10.00 0.13
CA ILE A 266 16.24 -11.40 -0.03
C ILE A 266 16.33 -12.04 1.35
N ALA A 267 15.65 -13.17 1.53
CA ALA A 267 15.80 -14.04 2.68
C ALA A 267 16.52 -15.34 2.26
N LYS A 268 17.42 -15.81 3.13
CA LYS A 268 18.18 -17.06 2.92
C LYS A 268 17.71 -18.09 3.93
N TYR A 269 17.38 -19.28 3.44
CA TYR A 269 16.89 -20.40 4.23
C TYR A 269 17.66 -21.67 3.94
N TRP A 270 17.51 -22.62 4.86
CA TRP A 270 18.03 -23.97 4.74
C TRP A 270 16.88 -24.97 4.86
N VAL A 271 16.71 -25.81 3.85
CA VAL A 271 15.68 -26.85 3.78
C VAL A 271 16.38 -28.19 3.60
N ASN A 272 16.32 -29.07 4.60
CA ASN A 272 17.00 -30.38 4.58
C ASN A 272 18.48 -30.29 4.18
N GLY A 273 19.21 -29.30 4.71
CA GLY A 273 20.62 -29.06 4.37
C GLY A 273 20.88 -28.40 3.00
N LYS A 274 19.82 -27.98 2.29
CA LYS A 274 19.91 -27.32 0.97
C LYS A 274 19.60 -25.82 1.12
N GLN A 275 20.35 -24.97 0.42
CA GLN A 275 20.12 -23.53 0.46
C GLN A 275 18.97 -23.12 -0.47
N LEU A 276 18.15 -22.22 0.04
CA LEU A 276 17.01 -21.63 -0.66
C LEU A 276 17.04 -20.12 -0.45
N TRP A 277 16.94 -19.35 -1.52
CA TRP A 277 16.81 -17.89 -1.43
C TRP A 277 15.41 -17.49 -1.85
N ALA A 278 14.80 -16.59 -1.09
CA ALA A 278 13.47 -16.06 -1.33
C ALA A 278 13.56 -14.55 -1.58
N ARG A 279 12.83 -14.06 -2.58
CA ARG A 279 12.67 -12.62 -2.86
C ARG A 279 11.26 -12.35 -3.36
N LYS A 280 10.76 -11.10 -3.28
CA LYS A 280 9.50 -10.72 -3.95
C LYS A 280 9.63 -10.99 -5.45
N TYR A 281 8.59 -11.55 -6.05
CA TYR A 281 8.57 -11.77 -7.49
C TYR A 281 8.39 -10.45 -8.22
N GLU A 282 9.28 -10.19 -9.17
CA GLU A 282 9.20 -9.07 -10.09
C GLU A 282 9.00 -9.67 -11.49
N ARG A 283 7.98 -9.19 -12.19
CA ARG A 283 7.77 -9.59 -13.58
C ARG A 283 8.91 -9.02 -14.40
N ARG A 284 9.67 -9.88 -15.08
CA ARG A 284 10.62 -9.42 -16.10
C ARG A 284 9.80 -9.12 -17.35
N GLU A 285 9.85 -7.87 -17.78
CA GLU A 285 9.45 -7.45 -19.13
C GLU A 285 10.43 -8.01 -20.18
#